data_AF-A0A6J7VJ83-F1
#
_entry.id   AF-A0A6J7VJ83-F1
#
_cell.length_a   1.000
_cell.length_b   1.000
_cell.length_c   1.000
_cell.angle_alpha   90.00
_cell.angle_beta   90.00
_cell.angle_gamma   90.00
#
_symmetry.space_group_name_H-M   'P 1'
#
loop_
_entity.id
_entity.type
_entity.pdbx_description
1 polymer ?
#
loop_
_entity_poly.entity_id
_entity_poly.type
_entity_poly.pdbx_seq_one_letter_code
_entity_poly.pdbx_strand_id
1 'polypeptide(L)'
;MDIDQSTAVDVFKRDLPRLVEMLSGRELGVINGDRALRELTTQPIPVISTAMSPAAVRRSAAAGAGVIYDGGSNPDRLRTLSDAYVEAGGTAPRILIRRVWLGPPPKEAFEAQFEVYQSYSTTEALTHWRDNGWICGDDGAALAQELADALRTTNTSCINLRIHAPGIAAEAAREQIAVLGAEVLPRLRAELANG
;
A
#
# COMPACT_ATOMS: atom_id res chain seq x y z
N MET A 1 -1.09 26.98 -5.27
CA MET A 1 -1.76 26.65 -6.54
C MET A 1 -2.92 25.75 -6.16
N ASP A 2 -4.15 26.26 -6.22
CA ASP A 2 -5.33 25.40 -6.04
C ASP A 2 -5.45 24.52 -7.27
N ILE A 3 -5.50 23.20 -7.08
CA ILE A 3 -5.82 22.27 -8.16
C ILE A 3 -7.34 22.20 -8.24
N ASP A 4 -7.90 22.59 -9.38
CA ASP A 4 -9.30 22.34 -9.67
C ASP A 4 -9.57 20.82 -9.64
N GLN A 5 -10.31 20.39 -8.62
CA GLN A 5 -10.62 18.98 -8.37
C GLN A 5 -11.34 18.33 -9.57
N SER A 6 -12.07 19.11 -10.37
CA SER A 6 -12.74 18.59 -11.57
C SER A 6 -11.75 18.11 -12.65
N THR A 7 -10.52 18.63 -12.64
CA THR A 7 -9.46 18.29 -13.60
C THR A 7 -8.38 17.37 -13.02
N ALA A 8 -8.40 17.13 -11.70
CA ALA A 8 -7.34 16.44 -10.98
C ALA A 8 -7.03 15.05 -11.55
N VAL A 9 -8.06 14.31 -11.96
CA VAL A 9 -7.90 12.97 -12.56
C VAL A 9 -7.21 13.04 -13.91
N ASP A 10 -7.52 14.05 -14.74
CA ASP A 10 -6.91 14.18 -16.06
C ASP A 10 -5.49 14.71 -16.00
N VAL A 11 -5.22 15.64 -15.08
CA VAL A 11 -3.85 16.05 -14.72
C VAL A 11 -3.04 14.85 -14.24
N PHE A 12 -3.59 14.03 -13.33
CA PHE A 12 -2.93 12.82 -12.85
C PHE A 12 -2.61 11.82 -13.97
N LYS A 13 -3.59 11.53 -14.85
CA LYS A 13 -3.39 10.62 -16.00
C LYS A 13 -2.27 11.11 -16.92
N ARG A 14 -2.22 12.41 -17.18
CA ARG A 14 -1.21 13.04 -18.05
C ARG A 14 0.17 13.02 -17.41
N ASP A 15 0.25 13.36 -16.13
CA ASP A 15 1.54 13.67 -15.49
C ASP A 15 2.18 12.47 -14.80
N LEU A 16 1.43 11.39 -14.49
CA LEU A 16 1.99 10.19 -13.87
C LEU A 16 3.17 9.59 -14.67
N PRO A 17 3.07 9.33 -16.00
CA PRO A 17 4.20 8.80 -16.75
C PRO A 17 5.41 9.74 -16.73
N ARG A 18 5.16 11.06 -16.86
CA ARG A 18 6.22 12.08 -16.81
C ARG A 18 6.93 12.10 -15.46
N LEU A 19 6.19 11.94 -14.36
CA LEU A 19 6.75 11.87 -13.01
C LEU A 19 7.63 10.62 -12.84
N VAL A 20 7.17 9.46 -13.33
CA VAL A 20 7.95 8.20 -13.26
C VAL A 20 9.26 8.32 -14.04
N GLU A 21 9.21 8.87 -15.25
CA GLU A 21 10.42 9.08 -16.05
C GLU A 21 11.39 10.04 -15.36
N MET A 22 10.89 11.17 -14.86
CA MET A 22 11.70 12.16 -14.16
C MET A 22 12.38 11.60 -12.91
N LEU A 23 11.65 10.84 -12.10
CA LEU A 23 12.19 10.19 -10.89
C LEU A 23 13.05 8.95 -11.20
N SER A 24 13.11 8.55 -12.47
CA SER A 24 14.07 7.58 -13.01
C SER A 24 15.28 8.24 -13.67
N GLY A 25 15.41 9.58 -13.59
CA GLY A 25 16.46 10.35 -14.24
C GLY A 25 16.32 10.47 -15.77
N ARG A 26 15.14 10.15 -16.32
CA ARG A 26 14.82 10.20 -17.76
C ARG A 26 13.86 11.35 -18.05
N GLU A 27 13.77 11.78 -19.32
CA GLU A 27 12.82 12.80 -19.80
C GLU A 27 12.81 14.10 -18.94
N LEU A 28 13.97 14.54 -18.45
CA LEU A 28 14.11 15.67 -17.52
C LEU A 28 13.81 17.03 -18.16
N GLY A 29 13.75 17.13 -19.49
CA GLY A 29 13.40 18.36 -20.20
C GLY A 29 14.20 19.59 -19.72
N VAL A 30 13.49 20.64 -19.29
CA VAL A 30 14.09 21.91 -18.86
C VAL A 30 14.92 21.83 -17.59
N ILE A 31 14.73 20.78 -16.77
CA ILE A 31 15.48 20.54 -15.53
C ILE A 31 16.60 19.52 -15.70
N ASN A 32 16.95 19.16 -16.95
CA ASN A 32 18.07 18.26 -17.23
C ASN A 32 19.43 18.79 -16.72
N GLY A 33 19.55 20.07 -16.37
CA GLY A 33 20.74 20.64 -15.72
C GLY A 33 20.88 20.30 -14.23
N ASP A 34 19.82 19.80 -13.60
CA ASP A 34 19.81 19.50 -12.17
C ASP A 34 20.63 18.25 -11.85
N ARG A 35 21.65 18.41 -11.01
CA ARG A 35 22.53 17.32 -10.61
C ARG A 35 21.80 16.25 -9.80
N ALA A 36 20.88 16.64 -8.91
CA ALA A 36 20.16 15.70 -8.06
C ALA A 36 19.31 14.74 -8.90
N LEU A 37 18.71 15.24 -9.99
CA LEU A 37 17.90 14.41 -10.90
C LEU A 37 18.74 13.54 -11.83
N ARG A 38 19.95 13.97 -12.21
CA ARG A 38 20.86 13.13 -13.01
C ARG A 38 21.35 11.91 -12.24
N GLU A 39 21.61 12.06 -10.94
CA GLU A 39 22.05 10.95 -10.09
C GLU A 39 21.00 9.81 -10.03
N LEU A 40 19.73 10.12 -10.27
CA LEU A 40 18.62 9.16 -10.33
C LEU A 40 18.71 8.15 -11.48
N THR A 41 19.52 8.42 -12.51
CA THR A 41 19.77 7.43 -13.58
C THR A 41 20.42 6.15 -13.05
N THR A 42 21.16 6.25 -11.95
CA THR A 42 21.81 5.11 -11.27
C THR A 42 21.07 4.66 -10.03
N GLN A 43 20.26 5.53 -9.43
CA GLN A 43 19.50 5.27 -8.21
C GLN A 43 18.10 5.88 -8.34
N PRO A 44 17.21 5.26 -9.14
CA PRO A 44 15.88 5.81 -9.39
C PRO A 44 15.05 5.83 -8.10
N ILE A 45 14.18 6.83 -7.97
CA ILE A 45 13.18 6.89 -6.89
C ILE A 45 11.91 6.19 -7.40
N PRO A 46 11.52 5.03 -6.82
CA PRO A 46 10.33 4.32 -7.25
C PRO A 46 9.05 5.13 -6.96
N VAL A 47 8.15 5.16 -7.93
CA VAL A 47 6.82 5.77 -7.78
C VAL A 47 5.79 4.68 -7.50
N ILE A 48 4.95 4.91 -6.50
CA ILE A 48 3.84 4.02 -6.15
C ILE A 48 2.53 4.80 -6.27
N SER A 49 1.57 4.22 -6.98
CA SER A 49 0.23 4.79 -7.17
C SER A 49 -0.80 4.01 -6.36
N THR A 50 -1.68 4.72 -5.66
CA THR A 50 -2.85 4.09 -5.01
C THR A 50 -3.87 3.75 -6.08
N ALA A 51 -4.12 2.46 -6.32
CA ALA A 51 -4.90 2.00 -7.46
C ALA A 51 -5.96 0.98 -7.05
N MET A 52 -7.21 1.45 -6.91
CA MET A 52 -8.35 0.64 -6.43
C MET A 52 -9.38 0.30 -7.53
N SER A 53 -8.97 0.33 -8.80
CA SER A 53 -9.80 -0.06 -9.96
C SER A 53 -8.96 -0.65 -11.10
N PRO A 54 -9.54 -1.49 -11.99
CA PRO A 54 -8.84 -2.05 -13.15
C PRO A 54 -8.20 -0.98 -14.04
N ALA A 55 -8.89 0.14 -14.28
CA ALA A 55 -8.35 1.23 -15.09
C ALA A 55 -7.15 1.92 -14.41
N ALA A 56 -7.16 2.04 -13.08
CA ALA A 56 -6.05 2.63 -12.34
C ALA A 56 -4.82 1.71 -12.34
N VAL A 57 -4.99 0.40 -12.09
CA VAL A 57 -3.84 -0.53 -12.07
C VAL A 57 -3.17 -0.65 -13.44
N ARG A 58 -3.95 -0.74 -14.53
CA ARG A 58 -3.40 -0.77 -15.90
C ARG A 58 -2.65 0.50 -16.25
N ARG A 59 -3.13 1.66 -15.77
CA ARG A 59 -2.45 2.94 -15.96
C ARG A 59 -1.13 3.00 -15.22
N SER A 60 -1.09 2.53 -13.97
CA SER A 60 0.15 2.45 -13.19
C SER A 60 1.16 1.54 -13.87
N ALA A 61 0.73 0.36 -14.34
CA ALA A 61 1.58 -0.57 -15.10
C ALA A 61 2.16 0.09 -16.36
N ALA A 62 1.31 0.72 -17.18
CA ALA A 62 1.74 1.41 -18.40
C ALA A 62 2.71 2.57 -18.13
N ALA A 63 2.59 3.23 -16.97
CA ALA A 63 3.50 4.30 -16.55
C ALA A 63 4.79 3.79 -15.92
N GLY A 64 4.94 2.49 -15.64
CA GLY A 64 6.07 1.93 -14.91
C GLY A 64 6.04 2.17 -13.39
N ALA A 65 4.91 2.65 -12.84
CA ALA A 65 4.73 2.85 -11.42
C ALA A 65 4.29 1.56 -10.73
N GLY A 66 4.74 1.34 -9.49
CA GLY A 66 4.18 0.30 -8.64
C GLY A 66 2.78 0.68 -8.14
N VAL A 67 2.14 -0.25 -7.45
CA VAL A 67 0.76 -0.10 -6.96
C VAL A 67 0.67 -0.39 -5.48
N ILE A 68 -0.17 0.37 -4.77
CA ILE A 68 -0.53 0.12 -3.37
C ILE A 68 -2.04 -0.05 -3.24
N TYR A 69 -2.43 -1.10 -2.51
CA TYR A 69 -3.81 -1.45 -2.21
C TYR A 69 -4.15 -1.11 -0.77
N ASP A 70 -5.41 -0.74 -0.52
CA ASP A 70 -5.88 -0.50 0.83
C ASP A 70 -5.86 -1.77 1.70
N GLY A 71 -6.00 -1.56 3.01
CA GLY A 71 -6.01 -2.65 3.99
C GLY A 71 -7.38 -3.12 4.44
N GLY A 72 -8.47 -2.58 3.91
CA GLY A 72 -9.83 -2.95 4.28
C GLY A 72 -10.50 -3.88 3.27
N SER A 73 -10.10 -3.79 2.00
CA SER A 73 -10.73 -4.51 0.88
C SER A 73 -10.55 -6.02 0.96
N ASN A 74 -11.55 -6.74 0.46
CA ASN A 74 -11.54 -8.19 0.30
C ASN A 74 -10.30 -8.64 -0.53
N PRO A 75 -9.47 -9.57 -0.01
CA PRO A 75 -8.34 -10.16 -0.72
C PRO A 75 -8.64 -10.67 -2.12
N ASP A 76 -9.81 -11.25 -2.39
CA ASP A 76 -10.14 -11.76 -3.74
C ASP A 76 -10.27 -10.61 -4.74
N ARG A 77 -10.85 -9.48 -4.32
CA ARG A 77 -10.89 -8.26 -5.13
C ARG A 77 -9.48 -7.71 -5.35
N LEU A 78 -8.65 -7.69 -4.30
CA LEU A 78 -7.26 -7.22 -4.41
C LEU A 78 -6.43 -8.14 -5.33
N ARG A 79 -6.66 -9.46 -5.30
CA ARG A 79 -6.08 -10.43 -6.24
C ARG A 79 -6.46 -10.07 -7.68
N THR A 80 -7.73 -9.82 -7.97
CA THR A 80 -8.18 -9.40 -9.32
C THR A 80 -7.45 -8.12 -9.79
N LEU A 81 -7.27 -7.13 -8.92
CA LEU A 81 -6.56 -5.90 -9.25
C LEU A 81 -5.05 -6.15 -9.47
N SER A 82 -4.46 -7.00 -8.63
CA SER A 82 -3.05 -7.39 -8.72
C SER A 82 -2.74 -8.17 -9.99
N ASP A 83 -3.58 -9.12 -10.36
CA ASP A 83 -3.45 -9.88 -11.59
C ASP A 83 -3.61 -8.97 -12.81
N ALA A 84 -4.61 -8.06 -12.81
CA ALA A 84 -4.79 -7.09 -13.88
C ALA A 84 -3.60 -6.12 -14.05
N TYR A 85 -2.86 -5.81 -12.98
CA TYR A 85 -1.61 -5.05 -13.06
C TYR A 85 -0.51 -5.86 -13.76
N VAL A 86 -0.36 -7.14 -13.40
CA VAL A 86 0.64 -8.05 -13.99
C VAL A 86 0.34 -8.30 -15.46
N GLU A 87 -0.92 -8.59 -15.80
CA GLU A 87 -1.39 -8.78 -17.18
C GLU A 87 -1.14 -7.55 -18.07
N ALA A 88 -1.17 -6.35 -17.50
CA ALA A 88 -0.84 -5.11 -18.18
C ALA A 88 0.67 -4.85 -18.33
N GLY A 89 1.52 -5.81 -17.94
CA GLY A 89 2.98 -5.70 -18.03
C GLY A 89 3.64 -5.01 -16.82
N GLY A 90 2.91 -4.80 -15.72
CA GLY A 90 3.44 -4.15 -14.53
C GLY A 90 4.52 -4.98 -13.82
N THR A 91 5.70 -4.42 -13.64
CA THR A 91 6.86 -5.08 -13.02
C THR A 91 7.33 -4.46 -11.70
N ALA A 92 6.91 -3.23 -11.41
CA ALA A 92 7.22 -2.53 -10.16
C ALA A 92 6.43 -3.12 -8.96
N PRO A 93 6.80 -2.80 -7.70
CA PRO A 93 6.23 -3.41 -6.50
C PRO A 93 4.70 -3.33 -6.41
N ARG A 94 4.09 -4.41 -5.92
CA ARG A 94 2.67 -4.49 -5.58
C ARG A 94 2.55 -4.56 -4.06
N ILE A 95 2.10 -3.49 -3.44
CA ILE A 95 2.14 -3.27 -1.99
C ILE A 95 0.76 -3.49 -1.39
N LEU A 96 0.69 -4.38 -0.40
CA LEU A 96 -0.50 -4.64 0.39
C LEU A 96 -0.46 -3.85 1.70
N ILE A 97 -1.45 -3.00 1.97
CA ILE A 97 -1.61 -2.42 3.30
C ILE A 97 -2.28 -3.44 4.22
N ARG A 98 -1.79 -3.60 5.45
CA ARG A 98 -2.49 -4.30 6.53
C ARG A 98 -2.40 -3.51 7.83
N ARG A 99 -3.55 -3.31 8.48
CA ARG A 99 -3.55 -2.80 9.85
C ARG A 99 -3.33 -3.99 10.77
N VAL A 100 -2.35 -3.90 11.66
CA VAL A 100 -1.92 -5.04 12.49
C VAL A 100 -1.71 -4.62 13.93
N TRP A 101 -2.02 -5.52 14.85
CA TRP A 101 -1.76 -5.34 16.27
C TRP A 101 -1.44 -6.70 16.91
N LEU A 102 -0.35 -6.76 17.68
CA LEU A 102 -0.02 -7.95 18.47
C LEU A 102 -0.48 -7.74 19.92
N GLY A 103 -1.26 -8.69 20.43
CA GLY A 103 -1.88 -8.68 21.75
C GLY A 103 -3.26 -8.00 21.77
N PRO A 104 -3.76 -7.65 22.97
CA PRO A 104 -5.06 -7.03 23.14
C PRO A 104 -5.15 -5.68 22.40
N PRO A 105 -6.09 -5.51 21.45
CA PRO A 105 -6.20 -4.27 20.70
C PRO A 105 -6.86 -3.16 21.53
N PRO A 106 -6.47 -1.88 21.32
CA PRO A 106 -7.19 -0.73 21.86
C PRO A 106 -8.52 -0.55 21.10
N LYS A 107 -9.54 -1.34 21.48
CA LYS A 107 -10.82 -1.49 20.76
C LYS A 107 -11.51 -0.16 20.43
N GLU A 108 -11.60 0.75 21.39
CA GLU A 108 -12.23 2.07 21.20
C GLU A 108 -11.55 2.89 20.09
N ALA A 109 -10.21 2.87 20.03
CA ALA A 109 -9.47 3.58 18.99
C ALA A 109 -9.65 2.93 17.60
N PHE A 110 -9.81 1.60 17.55
CA PHE A 110 -10.03 0.88 16.29
C PHE A 110 -11.43 1.14 15.73
N GLU A 111 -12.45 1.14 16.60
CA GLU A 111 -13.83 1.46 16.25
C GLU A 111 -13.97 2.91 15.79
N ALA A 112 -13.40 3.88 16.52
CA ALA A 112 -13.41 5.28 16.12
C ALA A 112 -12.71 5.51 14.76
N GLN A 113 -11.60 4.81 14.50
CA GLN A 113 -10.96 4.87 13.18
C GLN A 113 -11.85 4.29 12.09
N PHE A 114 -12.52 3.18 12.36
CA PHE A 114 -13.40 2.54 11.40
C PHE A 114 -14.56 3.45 11.01
N GLU A 115 -15.21 4.11 11.98
CA GLU A 115 -16.28 5.10 11.75
C GLU A 115 -15.82 6.27 10.86
N VAL A 116 -14.63 6.82 11.14
CA VAL A 116 -14.02 7.88 10.32
C VAL A 116 -13.81 7.40 8.90
N TYR A 117 -13.23 6.21 8.72
CA TYR A 117 -13.01 5.61 7.40
C TYR A 117 -14.32 5.36 6.65
N GLN A 118 -15.38 4.96 7.33
CA GLN A 118 -16.71 4.80 6.75
C GLN A 118 -17.29 6.14 6.26
N SER A 119 -17.10 7.22 7.03
CA SER A 119 -17.74 8.51 6.77
C SER A 119 -17.39 9.14 5.42
N TYR A 120 -16.19 8.89 4.88
CA TYR A 120 -15.74 9.42 3.59
C TYR A 120 -15.58 8.38 2.49
N SER A 121 -15.91 7.11 2.79
CA SER A 121 -15.85 6.04 1.79
C SER A 121 -17.16 5.97 1.01
N THR A 122 -17.07 5.81 -0.30
CA THR A 122 -18.25 5.53 -1.14
C THR A 122 -18.91 4.23 -0.71
N THR A 123 -20.24 4.12 -0.85
CA THR A 123 -20.99 2.89 -0.56
C THR A 123 -20.42 1.66 -1.28
N GLU A 124 -19.98 1.83 -2.53
CA GLU A 124 -19.33 0.77 -3.32
C GLU A 124 -17.99 0.30 -2.70
N ALA A 125 -17.19 1.22 -2.17
CA ALA A 125 -15.96 0.86 -1.45
C ALA A 125 -16.27 0.06 -0.18
N LEU A 126 -17.29 0.46 0.57
CA LEU A 126 -17.71 -0.19 1.82
C LEU A 126 -18.25 -1.62 1.60
N THR A 127 -18.94 -1.89 0.48
CA THR A 127 -19.41 -3.24 0.16
C THR A 127 -18.29 -4.26 -0.04
N HIS A 128 -17.04 -3.80 -0.17
CA HIS A 128 -15.89 -4.67 -0.35
C HIS A 128 -14.99 -4.77 0.88
N TRP A 129 -15.35 -4.15 2.00
CA TRP A 129 -14.53 -4.19 3.21
C TRP A 129 -14.76 -5.44 4.06
N ARG A 130 -13.71 -5.91 4.73
CA ARG A 130 -13.78 -6.94 5.78
C ARG A 130 -13.80 -6.27 7.15
N ASP A 131 -14.86 -6.50 7.92
CA ASP A 131 -15.01 -6.08 9.32
C ASP A 131 -14.38 -4.70 9.62
N ASN A 132 -13.56 -4.57 10.67
CA ASN A 132 -12.87 -3.32 11.01
C ASN A 132 -11.51 -3.13 10.30
N GLY A 133 -11.10 -4.08 9.45
CA GLY A 133 -9.87 -4.04 8.67
C GLY A 133 -8.57 -4.18 9.47
N TRP A 134 -8.63 -4.68 10.71
CA TRP A 134 -7.46 -5.00 11.55
C TRP A 134 -7.21 -6.50 11.61
N ILE A 135 -5.94 -6.89 11.52
CA ILE A 135 -5.48 -8.24 11.83
C ILE A 135 -4.84 -8.20 13.21
N CYS A 136 -5.46 -8.86 14.18
CA CYS A 136 -5.00 -8.91 15.56
C CYS A 136 -4.76 -10.35 15.99
N GLY A 137 -3.73 -10.59 16.81
CA GLY A 137 -3.49 -11.91 17.38
C GLY A 137 -2.60 -11.82 18.61
N ASP A 138 -2.70 -12.80 19.49
CA ASP A 138 -1.87 -12.89 20.71
C ASP A 138 -0.55 -13.64 20.48
N ASP A 139 -0.35 -14.22 19.29
CA ASP A 139 0.83 -14.98 18.91
C ASP A 139 1.47 -14.43 17.62
N GLY A 140 2.76 -14.12 17.69
CA GLY A 140 3.51 -13.59 16.56
C GLY A 140 3.68 -14.59 15.41
N ALA A 141 3.63 -15.91 15.69
CA ALA A 141 3.69 -16.93 14.64
C ALA A 141 2.42 -16.94 13.79
N ALA A 142 1.26 -17.02 14.45
CA ALA A 142 -0.04 -16.99 13.79
C ALA A 142 -0.22 -15.70 12.98
N LEU A 143 0.16 -14.55 13.55
CA LEU A 143 0.11 -13.27 12.85
C LEU A 143 1.03 -13.24 11.62
N ALA A 144 2.25 -13.77 11.73
CA ALA A 144 3.16 -13.88 10.58
C ALA A 144 2.60 -14.76 9.47
N GLN A 145 2.01 -15.91 9.82
CA GLN A 145 1.38 -16.82 8.88
C GLN A 145 0.23 -16.13 8.14
N GLU A 146 -0.66 -15.44 8.88
CA GLU A 146 -1.80 -14.74 8.28
C GLU A 146 -1.36 -13.63 7.30
N LEU A 147 -0.28 -12.91 7.63
CA LEU A 147 0.31 -11.91 6.73
C LEU A 147 0.93 -12.54 5.48
N ALA A 148 1.59 -13.70 5.63
CA ALA A 148 2.15 -14.44 4.50
C ALA A 148 1.02 -14.91 3.56
N ASP A 149 -0.04 -15.48 4.13
CA ASP A 149 -1.21 -15.92 3.37
C ASP A 149 -1.91 -14.75 2.69
N ALA A 150 -2.05 -13.60 3.37
CA ALA A 150 -2.59 -12.40 2.74
C ALA A 150 -1.78 -11.99 1.50
N LEU A 151 -0.44 -11.97 1.59
CA LEU A 151 0.43 -11.63 0.46
C LEU A 151 0.28 -12.61 -0.71
N ARG A 152 0.23 -13.92 -0.42
CA ARG A 152 0.03 -14.98 -1.42
C ARG A 152 -1.34 -14.86 -2.07
N THR A 153 -2.41 -14.73 -1.28
CA THR A 153 -3.78 -14.59 -1.74
C THR A 153 -3.95 -13.36 -2.63
N THR A 154 -3.29 -12.24 -2.33
CA THR A 154 -3.41 -11.03 -3.16
C THR A 154 -2.37 -10.92 -4.27
N ASN A 155 -1.50 -11.93 -4.43
CA ASN A 155 -0.39 -11.91 -5.40
C ASN A 155 0.47 -10.62 -5.29
N THR A 156 0.78 -10.20 -4.06
CA THR A 156 1.55 -8.99 -3.77
C THR A 156 2.95 -9.33 -3.27
N SER A 157 3.92 -8.49 -3.56
CA SER A 157 5.34 -8.72 -3.26
C SER A 157 5.87 -7.90 -2.08
N CYS A 158 5.07 -6.98 -1.56
CA CYS A 158 5.46 -6.07 -0.49
C CYS A 158 4.28 -5.83 0.47
N ILE A 159 4.59 -5.61 1.75
CA ILE A 159 3.58 -5.31 2.77
C ILE A 159 3.89 -3.98 3.47
N ASN A 160 2.85 -3.19 3.69
CA ASN A 160 2.85 -1.98 4.51
C ASN A 160 2.04 -2.26 5.77
N LEU A 161 2.73 -2.43 6.90
CA LEU A 161 2.10 -2.64 8.19
C LEU A 161 1.74 -1.30 8.82
N ARG A 162 0.46 -1.15 9.17
CA ARG A 162 -0.07 0.04 9.85
C ARG A 162 -0.47 -0.35 11.26
N ILE A 163 0.06 0.37 12.23
CA ILE A 163 -0.17 0.13 13.66
C ILE A 163 -0.83 1.30 14.36
N HIS A 164 -1.15 2.37 13.61
CA HIS A 164 -1.66 3.62 14.15
C HIS A 164 -3.14 3.84 13.79
N ALA A 165 -3.88 4.29 14.79
CA ALA A 165 -5.23 4.83 14.71
C ALA A 165 -5.29 6.13 15.54
N PRO A 166 -6.18 7.08 15.19
CA PRO A 166 -6.47 8.19 16.09
C PRO A 166 -6.75 7.68 17.51
N GLY A 167 -6.07 8.25 18.50
CA GLY A 167 -6.17 7.82 19.91
C GLY A 167 -5.12 6.81 20.38
N ILE A 168 -4.33 6.21 19.49
CA ILE A 168 -3.19 5.36 19.89
C ILE A 168 -2.04 6.25 20.37
N ALA A 169 -1.58 6.01 21.60
CA ALA A 169 -0.43 6.70 22.17
C ALA A 169 0.86 6.38 21.38
N ALA A 170 1.78 7.35 21.31
CA ALA A 170 3.03 7.18 20.59
C ALA A 170 3.89 6.05 21.18
N GLU A 171 3.84 5.88 22.50
CA GLU A 171 4.52 4.82 23.25
C GLU A 171 3.99 3.45 22.84
N ALA A 172 2.67 3.26 22.81
CA ALA A 172 2.03 2.03 22.38
C ALA A 172 2.36 1.71 20.91
N ALA A 173 2.41 2.71 20.03
CA ALA A 173 2.85 2.52 18.66
C ALA A 173 4.33 2.08 18.59
N ARG A 174 5.22 2.67 19.38
CA ARG A 174 6.64 2.26 19.44
C ARG A 174 6.80 0.83 19.95
N GLU A 175 6.03 0.45 20.96
CA GLU A 175 5.98 -0.93 21.48
C GLU A 175 5.53 -1.89 20.38
N GLN A 176 4.49 -1.55 19.62
CA GLN A 176 4.06 -2.36 18.48
C GLN A 176 5.13 -2.48 17.40
N ILE A 177 5.85 -1.40 17.06
CA ILE A 177 6.98 -1.48 16.10
C ILE A 177 8.04 -2.47 16.62
N ALA A 178 8.39 -2.37 17.90
CA ALA A 178 9.42 -3.21 18.51
C ALA A 178 8.99 -4.69 18.53
N VAL A 179 7.78 -4.98 19.01
CA VAL A 179 7.30 -6.36 19.16
C VAL A 179 7.03 -7.02 17.80
N LEU A 180 6.43 -6.31 16.84
CA LEU A 180 6.27 -6.83 15.47
C LEU A 180 7.64 -7.08 14.82
N GLY A 181 8.60 -6.19 15.06
CA GLY A 181 9.97 -6.33 14.58
C GLY A 181 10.70 -7.55 15.15
N ALA A 182 10.46 -7.88 16.42
CA ALA A 182 11.08 -9.01 17.10
C ALA A 182 10.37 -10.35 16.84
N GLU A 183 9.04 -10.36 16.87
CA GLU A 183 8.26 -11.61 16.91
C GLU A 183 7.65 -12.00 15.57
N VAL A 184 7.28 -11.02 14.74
CA VAL A 184 6.50 -11.27 13.50
C VAL A 184 7.37 -11.19 12.26
N LEU A 185 8.14 -10.11 12.08
CA LEU A 185 8.90 -9.89 10.84
C LEU A 185 9.93 -11.00 10.51
N PRO A 186 10.69 -11.55 11.47
CA PRO A 186 11.61 -12.66 11.17
C PRO A 186 10.87 -13.91 10.68
N ARG A 187 9.72 -14.23 11.28
CA ARG A 187 8.90 -15.39 10.91
C ARG A 187 8.24 -15.18 9.56
N LEU A 188 7.67 -14.01 9.31
CA LEU A 188 7.10 -13.65 8.01
C LEU A 188 8.13 -13.80 6.88
N ARG A 189 9.37 -13.35 7.10
CA ARG A 189 10.46 -13.54 6.13
C ARG A 189 10.76 -15.02 5.88
N ALA A 190 10.76 -15.85 6.92
CA ALA A 190 10.95 -17.29 6.77
C ALA A 190 9.80 -17.94 5.99
N GLU A 191 8.56 -17.58 6.30
CA GLU A 191 7.37 -18.08 5.59
C GLU A 191 7.38 -17.72 4.10
N LEU A 192 7.80 -16.50 3.77
CA LEU A 192 7.89 -16.04 2.38
C LEU A 192 9.09 -16.62 1.61
N ALA A 193 10.13 -17.10 2.31
CA ALA A 193 11.28 -17.75 1.68
C ALA A 193 11.03 -19.24 1.37
N ASN A 194 10.10 -19.87 2.11
CA ASN A 194 9.81 -21.30 2.02
C ASN A 194 8.63 -21.65 1.11
N GLY A 195 7.88 -20.66 0.62
CA GLY A 195 6.71 -20.84 -0.26
C GLY A 195 6.93 -20.22 -1.63
#